data_AF-A2SJR3-F1
#
_entry.id   AF-A2SJR3-F1
#
_cell.length_a   1.000
_cell.length_b   1.000
_cell.length_c   1.000
_cell.angle_alpha   90.00
_cell.angle_beta   90.00
_cell.angle_gamma   90.00
#
_symmetry.space_group_name_H-M   'P 1'
#
loop_
_entity.id
_entity.type
_entity.pdbx_description
1 polymer ?
#
loop_
_entity_poly.entity_id
_entity_poly.type
_entity_poly.pdbx_seq_one_letter_code
_entity_poly.pdbx_strand_id
1 'polypeptide(L)'
;MRLITVALVALLALVHAELWFGKGGVGRVVGLQAQLREQQAKNDVAQTRNDRLSAEVRDLKEGLEMVEEKARSELGMLKPDEIYVQYAPRR
;
A
#
# COMPACT_ATOMS: atom_id res chain seq x y z
N MET A 1 52.58 33.07 -0.96
CA MET A 1 51.62 32.92 -2.08
C MET A 1 51.37 31.45 -2.47
N ARG A 2 52.40 30.62 -2.71
CA ARG A 2 52.22 29.19 -3.09
C ARG A 2 51.66 28.28 -1.98
N LEU A 3 52.04 28.50 -0.72
CA LEU A 3 51.55 27.71 0.43
C LEU A 3 50.05 27.88 0.69
N ILE A 4 49.55 29.11 0.55
CA ILE A 4 48.12 29.42 0.74
C ILE A 4 47.28 28.75 -0.34
N THR A 5 47.75 28.74 -1.59
CA THR A 5 47.07 28.07 -2.70
C THR A 5 47.02 26.55 -2.48
N VAL A 6 48.12 25.94 -2.03
CA VAL A 6 48.14 24.50 -1.69
C VAL A 6 47.19 24.19 -0.53
N ALA A 7 47.16 25.03 0.51
CA ALA A 7 46.24 24.85 1.63
C ALA A 7 44.77 24.95 1.20
N LEU A 8 44.43 25.92 0.35
CA LEU A 8 43.07 26.07 -0.20
C LEU A 8 42.68 24.87 -1.08
N VAL A 9 43.59 24.36 -1.91
CA VAL A 9 43.33 23.16 -2.72
C VAL A 9 43.12 21.93 -1.83
N ALA A 10 43.93 21.77 -0.78
CA ALA A 10 43.76 20.68 0.17
C ALA A 10 42.41 20.75 0.91
N LEU A 11 42.01 21.94 1.35
CA LEU A 11 40.71 22.17 1.98
C LEU A 11 39.57 21.84 1.01
N LEU A 12 39.68 22.27 -0.25
CA LEU A 12 38.68 22.03 -1.28
C LEU A 12 38.56 20.54 -1.60
N ALA A 13 39.69 19.82 -1.70
CA ALA A 13 39.71 18.38 -1.89
C ALA A 13 39.06 17.63 -0.72
N LEU A 14 39.27 18.10 0.52
CA LEU A 14 38.67 17.51 1.72
C LEU A 14 37.14 17.65 1.71
N VAL A 15 36.63 18.84 1.35
CA VAL A 15 35.19 19.07 1.19
C VAL A 15 34.59 18.21 0.08
N HIS A 16 35.28 18.08 -1.06
CA HIS A 16 34.81 17.21 -2.15
C HIS A 16 34.80 15.74 -1.76
N ALA A 17 35.82 15.28 -1.04
CA ALA A 17 35.87 13.92 -0.51
C ALA A 17 34.72 13.65 0.47
N GLU A 18 34.41 14.59 1.38
CA GLU A 18 33.28 14.46 2.29
C GLU A 18 31.93 14.46 1.55
N LEU A 19 31.77 15.26 0.49
CA LEU A 19 30.55 15.24 -0.32
C LEU A 19 30.31 13.89 -1.03
N TRP A 20 31.39 13.25 -1.48
CA TRP A 20 31.30 11.99 -2.24
C TRP A 20 31.19 10.77 -1.32
N PHE A 21 31.97 10.74 -0.24
CA PHE A 21 32.10 9.58 0.66
C PHE A 21 31.46 9.80 2.04
N GLY A 22 30.96 10.99 2.34
CA GLY A 22 30.35 11.31 3.61
C GLY A 22 28.97 10.69 3.79
N LYS A 23 28.37 10.98 4.95
CA LYS A 23 27.12 10.37 5.43
C LYS A 23 25.90 10.63 4.53
N GLY A 24 25.98 11.58 3.58
CA GLY A 24 24.95 11.85 2.56
C GLY A 24 25.41 11.57 1.12
N GLY A 25 26.57 10.93 0.94
CA GLY A 25 27.19 10.74 -0.37
C GLY A 25 26.43 9.78 -1.29
N VAL A 26 26.84 9.77 -2.56
CA VAL A 26 26.19 9.06 -3.68
C VAL A 26 26.00 7.57 -3.38
N GLY A 27 26.97 6.92 -2.73
CA GLY A 27 26.87 5.49 -2.38
C GLY A 27 25.70 5.16 -1.45
N ARG A 28 25.38 6.05 -0.50
CA ARG A 28 24.23 5.86 0.40
C ARG A 28 22.91 6.02 -0.34
N VAL A 29 22.81 7.01 -1.23
CA VAL A 29 21.60 7.24 -2.03
C VAL A 29 21.32 6.04 -2.95
N VAL A 30 22.35 5.48 -3.58
CA VAL A 30 22.20 4.27 -4.41
C VAL A 30 21.73 3.07 -3.59
N GLY A 31 22.31 2.86 -2.39
CA GLY A 31 21.87 1.80 -1.49
C GLY A 31 20.41 1.96 -1.01
N LEU A 32 20.02 3.17 -0.62
CA LEU A 32 18.65 3.48 -0.21
C LEU A 32 17.67 3.34 -1.38
N GLN A 33 18.05 3.74 -2.60
CA GLN A 33 17.22 3.54 -3.79
C GLN A 33 17.04 2.06 -4.13
N ALA A 34 18.05 1.21 -3.88
CA ALA A 34 17.91 -0.23 -4.08
C ALA A 34 16.93 -0.84 -3.04
N GLN A 35 17.07 -0.47 -1.77
CA GLN A 35 16.14 -0.90 -0.72
C GLN A 35 14.71 -0.42 -0.97
N LEU A 36 14.55 0.83 -1.41
CA LEU A 36 13.25 1.39 -1.77
C LEU A 36 12.61 0.60 -2.92
N ARG A 37 13.37 0.29 -3.96
CA ARG A 37 12.89 -0.51 -5.10
C ARG A 37 12.46 -1.92 -4.66
N GLU A 38 13.24 -2.57 -3.80
CA GLU A 38 12.88 -3.89 -3.28
C GLU A 38 11.60 -3.83 -2.44
N GLN A 39 11.47 -2.84 -1.58
CA GLN A 39 10.30 -2.68 -0.73
C GLN A 39 9.04 -2.33 -1.53
N GLN A 40 9.19 -1.50 -2.57
CA GLN A 40 8.09 -1.17 -3.48
C GLN A 40 7.59 -2.43 -4.21
N ALA A 41 8.50 -3.26 -4.73
CA ALA A 41 8.12 -4.51 -5.39
C ALA A 41 7.36 -5.46 -4.45
N LYS A 42 7.77 -5.55 -3.18
CA LYS A 42 7.04 -6.35 -2.16
C LYS A 42 5.65 -5.76 -1.88
N ASN A 43 5.54 -4.44 -1.77
CA ASN A 43 4.26 -3.77 -1.57
C ASN A 43 3.30 -3.98 -2.75
N ASP A 44 3.78 -3.91 -3.99
CA ASP A 44 2.94 -4.09 -5.18
C ASP A 44 2.34 -5.51 -5.24
N VAL A 45 3.11 -6.52 -4.86
CA VAL A 45 2.62 -7.92 -4.73
C VAL A 45 1.59 -8.04 -3.61
N ALA A 46 1.86 -7.43 -2.45
CA ALA A 46 0.93 -7.44 -1.32
C ALA A 46 -0.39 -6.73 -1.66
N GLN A 47 -0.32 -5.61 -2.37
CA GLN A 47 -1.48 -4.84 -2.82
C GLN A 47 -2.35 -5.67 -3.75
N THR A 48 -1.75 -6.32 -4.76
CA THR A 48 -2.48 -7.19 -5.69
C THR A 48 -3.20 -8.33 -4.97
N ARG A 49 -2.56 -8.92 -3.95
CA ARG A 49 -3.18 -9.97 -3.13
C ARG A 49 -4.36 -9.43 -2.30
N ASN A 50 -4.19 -8.26 -1.70
CA ASN A 50 -5.26 -7.62 -0.93
C ASN A 50 -6.46 -7.29 -1.81
N ASP A 51 -6.22 -6.75 -3.02
CA ASP A 51 -7.29 -6.40 -3.95
C ASP A 51 -8.08 -7.66 -4.37
N ARG A 52 -7.38 -8.77 -4.63
CA ARG A 52 -8.00 -10.06 -4.91
C ARG A 52 -8.84 -10.57 -3.74
N LEU A 53 -8.27 -10.61 -2.53
CA LEU A 53 -8.99 -11.07 -1.34
C LEU A 53 -10.21 -10.19 -1.03
N SER A 54 -10.07 -8.88 -1.25
CA SER A 54 -11.17 -7.93 -1.09
C SER A 54 -12.30 -8.21 -2.08
N ALA A 55 -11.98 -8.58 -3.32
CA ALA A 55 -12.97 -9.02 -4.29
C ALA A 55 -13.64 -10.34 -3.88
N GLU A 56 -12.86 -11.34 -3.48
CA GLU A 56 -13.41 -12.62 -3.00
C GLU A 56 -14.36 -12.44 -1.80
N VAL A 57 -14.01 -11.56 -0.87
CA VAL A 57 -14.87 -11.22 0.28
C VAL A 57 -16.15 -10.52 -0.14
N ARG A 58 -16.10 -9.63 -1.16
CA ARG A 58 -17.30 -8.99 -1.70
C ARG A 58 -18.22 -10.01 -2.36
N ASP A 59 -17.69 -10.85 -3.24
CA ASP A 59 -18.45 -11.89 -3.94
C ASP A 59 -19.12 -12.86 -2.95
N LEU A 60 -18.41 -13.24 -1.88
CA LEU A 60 -18.97 -14.10 -0.83
C LEU A 60 -20.11 -13.41 -0.08
N LYS A 61 -19.99 -12.12 0.22
CA LYS A 61 -21.06 -11.36 0.89
C LYS A 61 -22.30 -11.22 0.00
N GLU A 62 -22.11 -10.84 -1.25
CA GLU A 62 -23.20 -10.72 -2.23
C GLU A 62 -23.89 -12.07 -2.45
N GLY A 63 -23.12 -13.15 -2.56
CA GLY A 63 -23.65 -14.51 -2.67
C GLY A 63 -24.48 -14.92 -1.44
N LEU A 64 -24.05 -14.57 -0.23
CA LEU A 64 -24.81 -14.83 1.00
C LEU A 64 -26.10 -14.01 1.07
N GLU A 65 -26.05 -12.73 0.70
CA GLU A 65 -27.23 -11.87 0.63
C GLU A 65 -28.28 -12.41 -0.36
N MET A 66 -27.85 -12.90 -1.52
CA MET A 66 -28.73 -13.54 -2.50
C MET A 66 -29.40 -14.81 -1.95
N VAL A 67 -28.67 -15.61 -1.16
CA VAL A 67 -29.22 -16.81 -0.51
C VAL A 67 -30.21 -16.43 0.59
N GLU A 68 -29.90 -15.40 1.39
CA GLU A 68 -30.78 -14.91 2.45
C GLU A 68 -32.10 -14.35 1.88
N GLU A 69 -32.03 -13.60 0.78
CA GLU A 69 -33.23 -13.09 0.09
C GLU A 69 -34.09 -14.24 -0.45
N LYS A 70 -33.47 -15.29 -1.02
CA LYS A 70 -34.19 -16.48 -1.48
C LYS A 70 -34.83 -17.25 -0.33
N ALA A 71 -34.14 -17.41 0.78
CA ALA A 71 -34.69 -18.07 1.98
C ALA A 71 -35.88 -17.28 2.58
N ARG A 72 -35.80 -15.95 2.60
CA ARG A 72 -36.90 -15.08 3.05
C ARG A 72 -38.10 -15.11 2.10
N SER A 73 -37.86 -14.99 0.80
CA SER A 73 -38.93 -14.87 -0.21
C SER A 73 -39.61 -16.20 -0.54
N GLU A 74 -38.87 -17.31 -0.63
CA GLU A 74 -39.42 -18.61 -1.04
C GLU A 74 -39.78 -19.51 0.15
N LEU A 75 -38.99 -19.50 1.22
CA LEU A 75 -39.18 -20.40 2.37
C LEU A 75 -39.82 -19.71 3.57
N GLY A 76 -40.01 -18.38 3.52
CA GLY A 76 -40.53 -17.59 4.65
C GLY A 76 -39.64 -17.65 5.89
N MET A 77 -38.35 -18.01 5.72
CA MET A 77 -37.41 -18.12 6.82
C MET A 77 -37.02 -16.73 7.33
N LEU A 78 -37.13 -16.53 8.65
CA LEU A 78 -36.88 -15.28 9.36
C LEU A 78 -35.95 -15.58 10.54
N LYS A 79 -35.08 -14.63 10.90
CA LYS A 79 -34.26 -14.78 12.12
C LYS A 79 -35.15 -14.68 13.36
N PRO A 80 -34.76 -15.32 14.49
CA PRO A 80 -35.43 -15.11 15.77
C PRO A 80 -35.45 -13.61 16.11
N ASP A 81 -36.62 -13.11 16.53
CA ASP A 81 -36.88 -11.69 16.83
C ASP A 81 -36.83 -10.70 15.63
N GLU A 82 -36.97 -11.17 14.40
CA GLU A 82 -37.03 -10.32 13.18
C GLU A 82 -38.48 -10.01 12.75
N ILE A 83 -38.79 -8.73 12.50
CA ILE A 83 -40.07 -8.30 11.90
C ILE A 83 -39.82 -7.90 10.44
N TYR A 84 -40.35 -8.68 9.50
CA TYR A 84 -40.19 -8.44 8.06
C TYR A 84 -41.40 -7.70 7.48
N VAL A 85 -41.17 -6.53 6.88
CA VAL A 85 -42.23 -5.66 6.33
C VAL A 85 -42.03 -5.53 4.82
N GLN A 86 -42.98 -6.06 4.03
CA GLN A 86 -43.01 -5.85 2.58
C GLN A 86 -43.91 -4.66 2.25
N TYR A 87 -43.34 -3.60 1.65
CA TYR A 87 -44.09 -2.44 1.19
C TYR A 87 -44.41 -2.60 -0.30
N ALA A 88 -45.66 -2.92 -0.65
CA ALA A 88 -46.12 -2.85 -2.04
C ALA A 88 -46.75 -1.46 -2.29
N PRO A 89 -46.24 -0.66 -3.24
CA PRO A 89 -46.85 0.62 -3.57
C PRO A 89 -48.28 0.41 -4.10
N ARG A 90 -49.23 1.13 -3.52
CA ARG A 90 -50.63 1.14 -3.96
C ARG A 90 -50.67 1.87 -5.31
N ARG A 91 -50.93 1.13 -6.39
CA ARG A 91 -51.16 1.67 -7.73
C ARG A 91 -52.28 2.70 -7.73
#